data_AF-A0A2G8PHN1-F1
#
_entry.id   AF-A0A2G8PHN1-F1
#
_cell.length_a   1.000
_cell.length_b   1.000
_cell.length_c   1.000
_cell.angle_alpha   90.00
_cell.angle_beta   90.00
_cell.angle_gamma   90.00
#
_symmetry.space_group_name_H-M   'P 1'
#
loop_
_entity.id
_entity.type
_entity.pdbx_description
1 polymer ?
#
loop_
_entity_poly.entity_id
_entity_poly.type
_entity_poly.pdbx_seq_one_letter_code
_entity_poly.pdbx_strand_id
1 'polypeptide(L)'
;MYHHSMTQVLTISCKLKVSNSQAAKLDATLDAFVQALNWVNQNTPEKILNALKLQSLGYRDIRARFGLSSNLAQQVCRWVVSARKTASQKKPSGQSLQGGLRDLRCPHLLLPSERLDSIAHHR
;
A
#
# COMPACT_ATOMS: atom_id res chain seq x y z
N MET A 1 24.35 44.09 -2.18
CA MET A 1 24.35 42.61 -2.18
C MET A 1 22.90 42.15 -2.19
N TYR A 2 22.43 41.56 -3.28
CA TYR A 2 21.03 41.13 -3.42
C TYR A 2 20.90 39.68 -2.95
N HIS A 3 20.13 39.44 -1.88
CA HIS A 3 19.68 38.10 -1.51
C HIS A 3 18.52 37.73 -2.42
N HIS A 4 18.77 36.84 -3.40
CA HIS A 4 17.71 36.27 -4.23
C HIS A 4 17.11 35.09 -3.45
N SER A 5 15.93 35.26 -2.89
CA SER A 5 15.20 34.15 -2.25
C SER A 5 14.64 33.24 -3.34
N MET A 6 15.31 32.11 -3.58
CA MET A 6 14.82 31.07 -4.49
C MET A 6 13.65 30.32 -3.85
N THR A 7 12.48 30.43 -4.47
CA THR A 7 11.28 29.65 -4.11
C THR A 7 11.42 28.23 -4.66
N GLN A 8 11.62 27.25 -3.77
CA GLN A 8 11.68 25.83 -4.14
C GLN A 8 10.30 25.18 -4.01
N VAL A 9 9.78 24.64 -5.12
CA VAL A 9 8.56 23.82 -5.10
C VAL A 9 8.95 22.39 -4.68
N LEU A 10 8.47 21.96 -3.51
CA LEU A 10 8.82 20.66 -2.92
C LEU A 10 7.93 19.50 -3.39
N THR A 11 6.72 19.80 -3.86
CA THR A 11 5.71 18.80 -4.18
C THR A 11 4.99 19.14 -5.48
N ILE A 12 4.92 18.17 -6.38
CA ILE A 12 4.15 18.25 -7.62
C ILE A 12 3.02 17.22 -7.53
N SER A 13 1.78 17.67 -7.74
CA SER A 13 0.63 16.79 -7.89
C SER A 13 0.33 16.63 -9.38
N CYS A 14 0.39 15.40 -9.89
CA CYS A 14 0.11 15.10 -11.28
C CYS A 14 -0.86 13.93 -11.39
N LYS A 15 -1.83 14.07 -12.31
CA LYS A 15 -2.76 12.98 -12.66
C LYS A 15 -2.06 12.07 -13.66
N LEU A 16 -1.99 10.78 -13.34
CA LEU A 16 -1.40 9.78 -14.23
C LEU A 16 -2.35 9.54 -15.41
N LYS A 17 -1.97 10.01 -16.61
CA LYS A 17 -2.65 9.65 -17.86
C LYS A 17 -2.00 8.38 -18.41
N VAL A 18 -2.76 7.29 -18.44
CA VAL A 18 -2.29 6.00 -18.96
C VAL A 18 -3.06 5.62 -20.22
N SER A 19 -2.38 4.95 -21.14
CA SER A 19 -3.04 4.24 -22.24
C SER A 19 -3.71 2.97 -21.73
N ASN A 20 -4.67 2.44 -22.49
CA ASN A 20 -5.39 1.20 -22.13
C ASN A 20 -4.45 0.00 -21.94
N SER A 21 -3.39 -0.11 -22.76
CA SER A 21 -2.39 -1.18 -22.61
C SER A 21 -1.58 -1.04 -21.31
N GLN A 22 -1.27 0.19 -20.89
CA GLN A 22 -0.58 0.43 -19.63
C GLN A 22 -1.50 0.19 -18.43
N ALA A 23 -2.77 0.60 -18.51
CA ALA A 23 -3.77 0.32 -17.49
C ALA A 23 -3.90 -1.19 -17.24
N ALA A 24 -4.03 -2.00 -18.31
CA ALA A 24 -4.11 -3.45 -18.19
C ALA A 24 -2.89 -4.08 -17.49
N LYS A 25 -1.68 -3.56 -17.75
CA LYS A 25 -0.45 -4.01 -17.06
C LYS A 25 -0.46 -3.65 -15.58
N LEU A 26 -0.95 -2.46 -15.23
CA LEU A 26 -1.11 -2.05 -13.84
C LEU A 26 -2.13 -2.95 -13.15
N ASP A 27 -3.29 -3.16 -13.74
CA ASP A 27 -4.36 -4.00 -13.18
C ASP A 27 -3.87 -5.43 -12.94
N ALA A 28 -3.17 -6.03 -13.91
CA ALA A 28 -2.56 -7.35 -13.75
C ALA A 28 -1.54 -7.40 -12.60
N THR A 29 -0.76 -6.33 -12.41
CA THR A 29 0.19 -6.23 -11.30
C THR A 29 -0.53 -6.12 -9.96
N LEU A 30 -1.60 -5.33 -9.89
CA LEU A 30 -2.40 -5.18 -8.68
C LEU A 30 -3.12 -6.47 -8.31
N ASP A 31 -3.64 -7.19 -9.31
CA ASP A 31 -4.29 -8.48 -9.11
C ASP A 31 -3.30 -9.53 -8.57
N ALA A 32 -2.12 -9.66 -9.19
CA ALA A 32 -1.06 -10.53 -8.70
C ALA A 32 -0.63 -10.17 -7.25
N PHE A 33 -0.61 -8.87 -6.93
CA PHE A 33 -0.31 -8.40 -5.57
C PHE A 33 -1.39 -8.81 -4.57
N VAL A 34 -2.68 -8.67 -4.91
CA VAL A 34 -3.81 -9.09 -4.05
C VAL A 34 -3.81 -10.61 -3.86
N GLN A 35 -3.58 -11.38 -4.92
CA GLN A 35 -3.44 -12.84 -4.81
C GLN A 35 -2.30 -13.23 -3.87
N ALA A 36 -1.15 -12.54 -3.95
CA ALA A 36 -0.04 -12.75 -3.04
C ALA A 36 -0.38 -12.42 -1.58
N LEU A 37 -1.08 -11.31 -1.31
CA LEU A 37 -1.54 -10.95 0.03
C LEU A 37 -2.41 -12.06 0.65
N ASN A 38 -3.39 -12.55 -0.11
CA ASN A 38 -4.30 -13.59 0.34
C ASN A 38 -3.55 -14.90 0.62
N TRP A 39 -2.67 -15.30 -0.29
CA TRP A 39 -1.87 -16.50 -0.15
C TRP A 39 -0.94 -16.44 1.07
N VAL A 40 -0.23 -15.33 1.28
CA VAL A 40 0.65 -15.15 2.45
C VAL A 40 -0.17 -15.17 3.74
N ASN A 41 -1.35 -14.54 3.75
CA ASN A 41 -2.17 -14.53 4.95
C ASN A 41 -2.66 -15.94 5.33
N GLN A 42 -2.98 -16.79 4.35
CA GLN A 42 -3.43 -18.17 4.56
C GLN A 42 -2.28 -19.14 4.89
N ASN A 43 -1.12 -18.97 4.25
CA ASN A 43 -0.01 -19.93 4.34
C ASN A 43 1.05 -19.58 5.39
N THR A 44 0.82 -18.57 6.22
CA THR A 44 1.74 -18.21 7.29
C THR A 44 1.01 -18.07 8.62
N PRO A 45 1.61 -18.48 9.75
CA PRO A 45 0.95 -18.37 11.04
C PRO A 45 0.55 -16.93 11.37
N GLU A 46 -0.70 -16.73 11.81
CA GLU A 46 -1.26 -15.42 12.14
C GLU A 46 -0.47 -14.68 13.23
N LYS A 47 0.14 -15.44 14.16
CA LYS A 47 0.96 -14.92 15.27
C LYS A 47 2.23 -14.19 14.80
N ILE A 48 2.63 -14.35 13.54
CA ILE A 48 3.80 -13.66 12.98
C ILE A 48 3.41 -12.23 12.62
N LEU A 49 3.79 -11.29 13.50
CA LEU A 49 3.61 -9.84 13.34
C LEU A 49 4.91 -9.09 13.01
N ASN A 50 5.98 -9.82 12.72
CA ASN A 50 7.26 -9.26 12.30
C ASN A 50 7.44 -9.45 10.79
N ALA A 51 7.54 -8.34 10.05
CA ALA A 51 7.65 -8.35 8.59
C ALA A 51 8.93 -9.03 8.09
N LEU A 52 10.05 -8.90 8.81
CA LEU A 52 11.32 -9.55 8.44
C LEU A 52 11.23 -11.07 8.58
N LYS A 53 10.59 -11.55 9.66
CA LYS A 53 10.33 -12.98 9.87
C LYS A 53 9.37 -13.53 8.82
N LEU A 54 8.37 -12.75 8.42
CA LEU A 54 7.46 -13.16 7.34
C LEU A 54 8.17 -13.21 5.99
N GLN A 55 9.04 -12.24 5.72
CA GLN A 55 9.86 -12.20 4.51
C GLN A 55 10.82 -13.39 4.44
N SER A 56 11.48 -13.76 5.54
CA SER A 56 12.39 -14.92 5.54
C SER A 56 11.66 -16.24 5.26
N LEU A 57 10.36 -16.32 5.57
CA LEU A 57 9.53 -17.49 5.31
C LEU A 57 8.95 -17.50 3.88
N GLY A 58 8.40 -16.38 3.42
CA GLY A 58 7.55 -16.35 2.22
C GLY A 58 8.18 -15.72 0.97
N TYR A 59 9.30 -14.98 1.07
CA TYR A 59 9.79 -14.15 -0.03
C TYR A 59 10.08 -14.91 -1.33
N ARG A 60 10.69 -16.10 -1.24
CA ARG A 60 11.02 -16.90 -2.42
C ARG A 60 9.76 -17.43 -3.11
N ASP A 61 8.80 -17.93 -2.34
CA ASP A 61 7.52 -18.40 -2.86
C ASP A 61 6.71 -17.27 -3.50
N ILE A 62 6.65 -16.10 -2.86
CA ILE A 62 5.92 -14.94 -3.39
C ILE A 62 6.45 -14.56 -4.78
N ARG A 63 7.78 -14.50 -4.92
CA ARG A 63 8.40 -14.12 -6.21
C ARG A 63 8.21 -15.19 -7.27
N ALA A 64 8.38 -16.46 -6.92
CA ALA A 64 8.25 -17.57 -7.87
C ALA A 64 6.81 -17.76 -8.35
N ARG A 65 5.82 -17.59 -7.47
CA ARG A 65 4.40 -17.87 -7.78
C ARG A 65 3.69 -16.72 -8.48
N PHE A 66 3.93 -15.49 -8.03
CA PHE A 66 3.17 -14.33 -8.48
C PHE A 66 3.95 -13.41 -9.44
N GLY A 67 5.20 -13.76 -9.76
CA GLY A 67 6.03 -12.97 -10.68
C GLY A 67 6.34 -11.54 -10.19
N LEU A 68 6.16 -11.28 -8.89
CA LEU A 68 6.32 -9.94 -8.32
C LEU A 68 7.78 -9.51 -8.30
N SER A 69 8.01 -8.21 -8.53
CA SER A 69 9.31 -7.60 -8.31
C SER A 69 9.72 -7.72 -6.84
N SER A 70 11.02 -7.64 -6.56
CA SER A 70 11.57 -7.72 -5.21
C SER A 70 10.89 -6.73 -4.24
N ASN A 71 10.64 -5.50 -4.71
CA ASN A 71 10.00 -4.46 -3.92
C ASN A 71 8.55 -4.82 -3.58
N LEU A 72 7.77 -5.27 -4.57
CA LEU A 72 6.39 -5.68 -4.34
C LEU A 72 6.30 -6.88 -3.39
N ALA A 73 7.16 -7.88 -3.55
CA ALA A 73 7.19 -9.02 -2.64
C ALA A 73 7.48 -8.63 -1.17
N GLN A 74 8.36 -7.65 -0.95
CA GLN A 74 8.62 -7.10 0.40
C GLN A 74 7.40 -6.35 0.94
N GLN A 75 6.71 -5.58 0.09
CA GLN A 75 5.51 -4.84 0.46
C GLN A 75 4.34 -5.77 0.84
N VAL A 76 4.16 -6.90 0.14
CA VAL A 76 3.17 -7.93 0.51
C VAL A 76 3.34 -8.33 1.98
N CYS A 77 4.57 -8.66 2.40
CA CYS A 77 4.85 -9.07 3.78
C CYS A 77 4.53 -7.95 4.79
N ARG A 78 4.92 -6.71 4.48
CA ARG A 78 4.66 -5.54 5.34
C ARG A 78 3.16 -5.29 5.50
N TRP A 79 2.41 -5.43 4.41
CA TRP A 79 0.97 -5.21 4.39
C TRP A 79 0.21 -6.26 5.17
N VAL A 80 0.53 -7.54 5.01
CA VAL A 80 -0.08 -8.62 5.79
C VAL A 80 0.14 -8.39 7.29
N VAL A 81 1.35 -8.00 7.69
CA VAL A 81 1.65 -7.68 9.10
C VAL A 81 0.85 -6.49 9.59
N SER A 82 0.77 -5.41 8.81
CA SER A 82 -0.02 -4.24 9.16
C SER A 82 -1.50 -4.58 9.30
N ALA A 83 -2.06 -5.36 8.37
CA ALA A 83 -3.45 -5.80 8.41
C ALA A 83 -3.75 -6.64 9.65
N ARG A 84 -2.86 -7.59 9.99
CA ARG A 84 -2.97 -8.40 11.22
C ARG A 84 -2.96 -7.55 12.48
N LYS A 85 -2.04 -6.58 12.56
CA LYS A 85 -1.97 -5.64 13.68
C LYS A 85 -3.27 -4.84 13.82
N THR A 86 -3.80 -4.32 12.72
CA THR A 86 -5.09 -3.59 12.74
C THR A 86 -6.24 -4.48 13.17
N ALA A 87 -6.29 -5.74 12.72
CA ALA A 87 -7.31 -6.70 13.13
C ALA A 87 -7.22 -7.01 14.64
N SER A 88 -6.01 -7.15 15.21
CA SER A 88 -5.82 -7.39 16.64
C SER A 88 -6.23 -6.21 17.53
N GLN A 89 -6.25 -4.98 17.00
CA GLN A 89 -6.65 -3.78 17.76
C GLN A 89 -8.16 -3.55 17.76
N LYS A 90 -8.92 -4.23 16.89
CA LYS A 90 -10.37 -4.07 16.78
C LYS A 90 -11.06 -5.16 17.61
N LYS A 91 -11.86 -4.78 18.63
CA LYS A 91 -12.81 -5.71 19.28
C LYS A 91 -13.72 -6.34 18.22
N PRO A 92 -14.20 -7.59 18.40
CA PRO A 92 -14.91 -8.32 17.35
C PRO A 92 -16.28 -7.69 17.10
N SER A 93 -16.35 -6.77 16.13
CA SER A 93 -17.57 -6.43 15.42
C SER A 93 -17.34 -6.77 13.95
N GLY A 94 -18.09 -7.76 13.47
CA GLY A 94 -17.82 -8.52 12.26
C GLY A 94 -17.62 -7.67 11.01
N GLN A 95 -16.36 -7.50 10.61
CA GLN A 95 -16.01 -6.95 9.31
C GLN A 95 -15.04 -7.90 8.64
N SER A 96 -15.52 -8.51 7.56
CA SER A 96 -14.73 -9.24 6.59
C SER A 96 -13.60 -8.36 6.07
N LEU A 97 -12.45 -8.96 5.77
CA LEU A 97 -11.35 -8.34 5.03
C LEU A 97 -11.81 -8.05 3.59
N GLN A 98 -12.71 -7.09 3.43
CA GLN A 98 -13.16 -6.52 2.16
C GLN A 98 -12.66 -5.07 2.12
N GLY A 99 -11.33 -4.93 2.11
CA GLY A 99 -10.65 -3.65 1.90
C GLY A 99 -9.77 -3.79 0.67
N GLY A 100 -10.35 -3.54 -0.51
CA GLY A 100 -9.55 -3.45 -1.73
C GLY A 100 -8.45 -2.40 -1.58
N LEU A 101 -7.46 -2.45 -2.48
CA LEU A 101 -6.31 -1.55 -2.56
C LEU A 101 -6.65 -0.03 -2.57
N ARG A 102 -7.94 0.32 -2.60
CA ARG A 102 -8.48 1.67 -2.70
C ARG A 102 -8.70 2.37 -1.36
N ASP A 103 -8.63 1.68 -0.21
CA ASP A 103 -8.92 2.29 1.11
C ASP A 103 -7.73 2.19 2.09
N LEU A 104 -6.50 2.27 1.57
CA LEU A 104 -5.31 2.32 2.42
C LEU A 104 -4.97 3.74 2.84
N ARG A 105 -5.78 4.22 3.79
CA ARG A 105 -5.31 5.20 4.76
C ARG A 105 -4.33 4.51 5.72
N CYS A 106 -3.09 4.31 5.27
CA CYS A 106 -1.97 4.09 6.17
C CYS A 106 -1.46 5.46 6.67
N PRO A 107 -1.48 5.75 7.98
CA PRO A 107 -1.08 7.06 8.51
C PRO A 107 0.42 7.38 8.36
N HIS A 108 1.25 6.43 7.91
CA HIS A 108 2.68 6.66 7.64
C HIS A 108 3.03 6.85 6.15
N LEU A 109 2.03 6.81 5.27
CA LEU A 109 2.14 7.14 3.85
C LEU A 109 1.07 8.17 3.48
N LEU A 110 0.84 9.14 4.37
CA LEU A 110 -0.08 10.25 4.13
C LEU A 110 0.43 11.08 2.95
N LEU A 111 0.01 10.74 1.73
CA LEU A 111 0.00 11.70 0.64
C LEU A 111 -0.95 12.83 1.08
N PRO A 112 -0.47 14.08 1.13
CA PRO A 112 -1.25 15.21 1.65
C PRO A 112 -2.35 15.57 0.64
N SER A 113 -3.50 14.88 0.70
CA SER A 113 -4.66 15.21 -0.13
C SER A 113 -5.92 15.54 0.68
N GLU A 114 -6.03 15.10 1.94
CA GLU A 114 -7.24 15.27 2.76
C GLU A 114 -7.25 16.59 3.56
N ARG A 115 -6.58 17.65 3.08
CA ARG A 115 -6.61 18.99 3.72
C ARG A 115 -7.29 20.07 2.88
N LEU A 116 -7.78 19.77 1.68
CA LEU A 116 -8.28 20.80 0.76
C LEU A 116 -9.80 20.98 0.73
N ASP A 117 -10.60 20.09 1.31
CA ASP A 117 -12.06 20.29 1.34
C ASP A 117 -12.55 21.28 2.41
N SER A 118 -11.66 21.78 3.29
CA SER A 118 -12.01 22.80 4.28
C SER A 118 -11.70 24.25 3.87
N ILE A 119 -11.22 24.53 2.65
CA ILE A 119 -10.89 25.90 2.21
C ILE A 119 -11.97 26.51 1.28
N ALA A 120 -13.02 25.76 0.93
CA ALA A 120 -14.04 26.23 -0.02
C ALA A 120 -15.25 26.99 0.59
N HIS A 121 -15.25 27.33 1.88
CA HIS A 121 -16.38 28.06 2.52
C HIS A 121 -15.99 29.35 3.25
N HIS A 122 -14.82 29.92 2.96
CA HIS A 122 -14.47 31.24 3.49
C HIS A 122 -13.63 32.07 2.52
N ARG A 123 -14.22 32.43 1.38
CA ARG A 123 -14.10 33.76 0.73
C ARG A 123 -14.88 33.80 -0.56
#